data_AF-A0A9X1QDB5-F1
#
_entry.id   AF-A0A9X1QDB5-F1
#
_cell.length_a   1.000
_cell.length_b   1.000
_cell.length_c   1.000
_cell.angle_alpha   90.00
_cell.angle_beta   90.00
_cell.angle_gamma   90.00
#
_symmetry.space_group_name_H-M   'P 1'
#
loop_
_entity.id
_entity.type
_entity.pdbx_description
1 polymer ?
#
loop_
_entity_poly.entity_id
_entity_poly.type
_entity_poly.pdbx_seq_one_letter_code
_entity_poly.pdbx_strand_id
1 'polypeptide(L)'
;MKQTFYFLFVLITFLSGCKKGSDLVENPPVPEPEPTGALTAAEFLKDFDVVGAKTISFDTATNSYLVDLPDGYGNKKAEVRLELKSSIALEDSLGKLSSENVILYAYQGTGPLVFQLRRKAGNRRLSIQVYFRFSGAPQIELLDKEVQVYPSYIKFNLRYLKNVGSIPSAPGKPGALVKIFNTKTRQTITTSFNDQGGMLYDNLSKDLITGDLTNVEITLQGQKPVVFEGVKFIKGKAVVYPSTSYKYQVLYKDTIKVYGDNFVPGQQYSVRFSNDFLDKPLTAAARIVDGNFLSVDKIPSSLPEGSYLLSFYEAERLIGNASYHVSFHETNAIESIWKGNIYLATMRSLDPVSVGRGESFFVKASPVTYGYFDSQITVDMLPRLRLRSGEKIVELDPELIIFTWSIAGLKIGVGKYTIPANLPAGSYDAHGLFVNNSESKPYWSKIQVK
;
A
#
# COMPACT_ATOMS: atom_id res chain seq x y z
N MET A 1 38.05 39.18 -57.73
CA MET A 1 37.19 39.67 -58.85
C MET A 1 36.51 38.45 -59.44
N LYS A 2 35.22 38.36 -59.71
CA LYS A 2 34.03 39.20 -59.53
C LYS A 2 32.89 38.31 -60.06
N GLN A 3 31.70 38.41 -59.47
CA GLN A 3 30.40 38.08 -60.09
C GLN A 3 30.05 36.60 -60.31
N THR A 4 29.35 35.97 -59.35
CA THR A 4 28.01 35.39 -59.59
C THR A 4 27.28 35.08 -58.26
N PHE A 5 27.20 36.08 -57.39
CA PHE A 5 26.06 36.26 -56.48
C PHE A 5 24.98 36.89 -57.34
N TYR A 6 23.83 36.24 -57.62
CA TYR A 6 22.54 36.80 -58.13
C TYR A 6 21.69 35.78 -58.91
N PHE A 7 21.52 34.54 -58.42
CA PHE A 7 20.52 33.62 -59.02
C PHE A 7 19.72 32.78 -58.03
N LEU A 8 19.62 33.22 -56.77
CA LEU A 8 18.80 32.55 -55.75
C LEU A 8 17.88 33.52 -54.99
N PHE A 9 17.46 34.62 -55.62
CA PHE A 9 16.61 35.65 -54.99
C PHE A 9 15.34 36.03 -55.77
N VAL A 10 14.97 35.28 -56.82
CA VAL A 10 13.82 35.65 -57.71
C VAL A 10 12.78 34.53 -57.87
N LEU A 11 12.74 33.53 -56.97
CA LEU A 11 11.66 32.52 -56.98
C LEU A 11 11.01 32.31 -55.60
N ILE A 12 11.00 33.36 -54.77
CA ILE A 12 10.20 33.44 -53.53
C ILE A 12 9.04 34.44 -53.67
N THR A 13 8.85 35.07 -54.84
CA THR A 13 7.86 36.14 -55.03
C THR A 13 6.81 35.82 -56.10
N PHE A 14 6.24 34.61 -56.09
CA PHE A 14 4.89 34.31 -56.60
C PHE A 14 4.48 33.02 -55.91
N LEU A 15 3.92 33.06 -54.70
CA LEU A 15 2.47 32.95 -54.51
C LEU A 15 2.10 33.55 -53.14
N SER A 16 1.97 34.87 -53.10
CA SER A 16 1.08 35.53 -52.15
C SER A 16 -0.36 35.33 -52.61
N GLY A 17 -1.20 34.78 -51.74
CA GLY A 17 -2.64 34.68 -51.93
C GLY A 17 -3.36 34.52 -50.59
N CYS A 18 -3.60 35.66 -49.91
CA CYS A 18 -4.78 36.04 -49.08
C CYS A 18 -5.53 34.92 -48.32
N LYS A 19 -5.89 34.99 -47.02
CA LYS A 19 -6.12 36.00 -45.95
C LYS A 19 -6.20 35.12 -44.66
N LYS A 20 -6.00 35.55 -43.41
CA LYS A 20 -6.56 36.69 -42.68
C LYS A 20 -5.88 36.67 -41.29
N GLY A 21 -5.53 37.83 -40.74
CA GLY A 21 -4.99 37.91 -39.38
C GLY A 21 -6.03 37.58 -38.31
N SER A 22 -5.56 36.91 -37.27
CA SER A 22 -6.03 37.08 -35.89
C SER A 22 -4.94 36.55 -34.96
N ASP A 23 -4.44 37.46 -34.14
CA ASP A 23 -3.82 37.25 -32.84
C ASP A 23 -2.38 36.74 -32.81
N LEU A 24 -1.50 37.71 -32.54
CA LEU A 24 -0.26 37.54 -31.79
C LEU A 24 -0.57 36.70 -30.53
N VAL A 25 -0.33 35.39 -30.60
CA VAL A 25 -0.15 34.59 -29.40
C VAL A 25 1.16 35.06 -28.80
N GLU A 26 1.08 35.90 -27.76
CA GLU A 26 2.16 36.03 -26.79
C GLU A 26 2.58 34.61 -26.43
N ASN A 27 3.78 34.20 -26.86
CA ASN A 27 4.37 32.97 -26.36
C ASN A 27 4.33 33.08 -24.83
N PRO A 28 3.64 32.18 -24.10
CA PRO A 28 3.68 32.22 -22.66
C PRO A 28 5.15 32.15 -22.25
N PRO A 29 5.58 32.93 -21.24
CA PRO A 29 6.97 32.96 -20.84
C PRO A 29 7.44 31.52 -20.61
N VAL A 30 8.55 31.15 -21.24
CA VAL A 30 9.24 29.89 -20.99
C VAL A 30 9.33 29.74 -19.47
N PRO A 31 8.81 28.65 -18.86
CA PRO A 31 8.89 28.48 -17.42
C PRO A 31 10.35 28.64 -17.02
N GLU A 32 10.62 29.57 -16.11
CA GLU A 32 11.98 29.74 -15.59
C GLU A 32 12.52 28.37 -15.17
N PRO A 33 13.77 28.03 -15.54
CA PRO A 33 14.36 26.76 -15.19
C PRO A 33 14.18 26.55 -13.68
N GLU A 34 13.55 25.43 -13.31
CA GLU A 34 13.25 25.16 -11.92
C GLU A 34 14.55 25.22 -11.11
N PRO A 35 14.62 25.98 -10.00
CA PRO A 35 15.86 26.12 -9.23
C PRO A 35 16.38 24.76 -8.81
N THR A 36 17.60 24.40 -9.19
CA THR A 36 18.19 23.06 -8.98
C THR A 36 18.66 22.80 -7.54
N GLY A 37 18.41 23.73 -6.62
CA GLY A 37 18.73 23.60 -5.20
C GLY A 37 17.82 22.64 -4.44
N ALA A 38 18.31 22.17 -3.29
CA ALA A 38 17.51 21.38 -2.35
C ALA A 38 16.27 22.17 -1.93
N LEU A 39 15.11 21.52 -2.00
CA LEU A 39 13.84 22.10 -1.60
C LEU A 39 13.79 22.33 -0.09
N THR A 40 13.30 23.49 0.33
CA THR A 40 13.14 23.81 1.75
C THR A 40 11.68 24.01 2.12
N ALA A 41 11.31 23.71 3.36
CA ALA A 41 9.96 23.94 3.86
C ALA A 41 9.53 25.41 3.75
N ALA A 42 10.47 26.35 3.94
CA ALA A 42 10.22 27.80 3.81
C ALA A 42 9.78 28.23 2.40
N GLU A 43 10.06 27.44 1.36
CA GLU A 43 9.57 27.69 0.00
C GLU A 43 8.09 27.31 -0.16
N PHE A 44 7.56 26.42 0.68
CA PHE A 44 6.21 25.85 0.57
C PHE A 44 5.24 26.38 1.63
N LEU A 45 5.72 26.47 2.86
CA LEU A 45 4.95 26.86 4.04
C LEU A 45 5.20 28.32 4.41
N LYS A 46 4.14 29.01 4.81
CA LYS A 46 4.21 30.29 5.54
C LYS A 46 4.26 30.03 7.04
N ASP A 47 3.42 29.10 7.50
CA ASP A 47 3.31 28.74 8.91
C ASP A 47 2.90 27.27 9.08
N PHE A 48 3.21 26.72 10.25
CA PHE A 48 2.89 25.36 10.66
C PHE A 48 2.55 25.35 12.15
N ASP A 49 1.35 24.87 12.48
CA ASP A 49 0.87 24.78 13.85
C ASP A 49 0.26 23.41 14.15
N VAL A 50 0.29 23.02 15.41
CA VAL A 50 -0.40 21.85 15.93
C VAL A 50 -1.18 22.26 17.17
N VAL A 51 -2.50 22.07 17.10
CA VAL A 51 -3.41 22.51 18.17
C VAL A 51 -3.02 21.86 19.50
N GLY A 52 -2.76 22.69 20.50
CA GLY A 52 -2.41 22.26 21.85
C GLY A 52 -0.97 21.78 22.02
N ALA A 53 -0.11 21.94 21.02
CA ALA A 53 1.32 21.70 21.19
C ALA A 53 1.96 22.71 22.14
N LYS A 54 2.91 22.22 22.94
CA LYS A 54 3.72 23.05 23.83
C LYS A 54 4.85 23.74 23.07
N THR A 55 5.55 22.97 22.24
CA THR A 55 6.65 23.45 21.40
C THR A 55 6.61 22.74 20.05
N ILE A 56 6.97 23.49 19.01
CA ILE A 56 7.16 22.97 17.66
C ILE A 56 8.53 23.45 17.21
N SER A 57 9.38 22.53 16.75
CA SER A 57 10.66 22.86 16.13
C SER A 57 10.78 22.19 14.77
N PHE A 58 11.53 22.83 13.87
CA PHE A 58 11.76 22.32 12.52
C PHE A 58 13.23 21.92 12.37
N ASP A 59 13.46 20.68 11.94
CA ASP A 59 14.75 20.15 11.55
C ASP A 59 14.93 20.29 10.03
N THR A 60 15.76 21.26 9.64
CA THR A 60 16.07 21.57 8.24
C THR A 60 16.87 20.47 7.54
N ALA A 61 17.61 19.63 8.28
CA ALA A 61 18.42 18.57 7.66
C ALA A 61 17.55 17.40 7.17
N THR A 62 16.42 17.17 7.84
CA THR A 62 15.53 16.03 7.58
C THR A 62 14.15 16.47 7.09
N ASN A 63 13.92 17.77 6.89
CA ASN A 63 12.62 18.36 6.56
C ASN A 63 11.50 17.86 7.48
N SER A 64 11.77 17.85 8.79
CA SER A 64 10.89 17.24 9.79
C SER A 64 10.50 18.22 10.89
N TYR A 65 9.23 18.20 11.30
CA TYR A 65 8.77 18.90 12.50
C TYR A 65 8.80 17.97 13.71
N LEU A 66 9.28 18.49 14.83
CA LEU A 66 9.22 17.85 16.14
C LEU A 66 8.21 18.61 16.98
N VAL A 67 7.14 17.93 17.38
CA VAL A 67 6.00 18.52 18.08
C VAL A 67 5.94 17.94 19.48
N ASP A 68 6.15 18.75 20.50
CA ASP A 68 6.01 18.34 21.89
C ASP A 68 4.59 18.63 22.37
N LEU A 69 3.87 17.58 22.72
CA LEU A 69 2.54 17.66 23.30
C LEU A 69 2.64 17.65 24.84
N PRO A 70 1.79 18.42 25.55
CA PRO A 70 1.79 18.47 27.00
C PRO A 70 1.33 17.16 27.64
N ASP A 71 1.73 16.94 28.89
CA ASP A 71 1.21 15.83 29.70
C ASP A 71 -0.32 15.98 29.83
N GLY A 72 -1.05 14.90 29.53
CA GLY A 72 -2.51 14.90 29.58
C GLY A 72 -3.22 15.42 28.33
N TYR A 73 -2.52 15.68 27.21
CA TYR A 73 -3.18 15.95 25.93
C TYR A 73 -4.16 14.82 25.59
N GLY A 74 -5.45 15.15 25.51
CA GLY A 74 -6.55 14.18 25.54
C GLY A 74 -7.10 13.77 24.17
N ASN A 75 -6.68 14.41 23.09
CA ASN A 75 -7.22 14.12 21.76
C ASN A 75 -6.56 12.87 21.16
N LYS A 76 -7.37 11.93 20.65
CA LYS A 76 -6.88 10.73 19.95
C LYS A 76 -6.21 11.02 18.60
N LYS A 77 -6.42 12.22 18.07
CA LYS A 77 -5.80 12.71 16.84
C LYS A 77 -5.18 14.09 17.08
N ALA A 78 -4.02 14.33 16.49
CA ALA A 78 -3.44 15.65 16.39
C ALA A 78 -4.07 16.40 15.21
N GLU A 79 -4.40 17.67 15.42
CA GLU A 79 -4.85 18.57 14.36
C GLU A 79 -3.66 19.42 13.92
N VAL A 80 -3.12 19.10 12.75
CA VAL A 80 -2.00 19.81 12.13
C VAL A 80 -2.56 20.84 11.17
N ARG A 81 -2.23 22.10 11.37
CA ARG A 81 -2.68 23.24 10.56
C ARG A 81 -1.53 23.77 9.74
N LEU A 82 -1.77 23.93 8.45
CA LEU A 82 -0.78 24.40 7.49
C LEU A 82 -1.20 25.77 6.97
N GLU A 83 -0.32 26.76 7.02
CA GLU A 83 -0.51 27.96 6.21
C GLU A 83 0.36 27.87 4.97
N LEU A 84 -0.25 27.57 3.82
CA LEU A 84 0.46 27.36 2.57
C LEU A 84 0.70 28.69 1.83
N LYS A 85 1.80 28.78 1.07
CA LYS A 85 1.94 29.87 0.08
C LYS A 85 0.89 29.72 -1.02
N SER A 86 0.46 30.83 -1.64
CA SER A 86 -0.66 30.86 -2.60
C SER A 86 -0.48 29.93 -3.80
N SER A 87 0.76 29.70 -4.22
CA SER A 87 1.14 28.80 -5.32
C SER A 87 1.29 27.33 -4.91
N ILE A 88 1.02 26.98 -3.66
CA ILE A 88 1.22 25.64 -3.08
C ILE A 88 -0.12 25.05 -2.66
N ALA A 89 -0.22 23.73 -2.74
CA ALA A 89 -1.35 22.97 -2.22
C ALA A 89 -0.86 21.68 -1.54
N LEU A 90 -1.64 21.20 -0.58
CA LEU A 90 -1.48 19.87 -0.02
C LEU A 90 -1.83 18.83 -1.08
N GLU A 91 -0.99 17.82 -1.25
CA GLU A 91 -1.27 16.68 -2.13
C GLU A 91 -1.94 15.58 -1.31
N ASP A 92 -3.13 15.14 -1.74
CA ASP A 92 -3.84 14.04 -1.12
C ASP A 92 -3.20 12.67 -1.49
N SER A 93 -3.75 11.60 -0.92
CA SER A 93 -3.26 10.24 -1.17
C SER A 93 -3.37 9.78 -2.63
N LEU A 94 -4.17 10.46 -3.45
CA LEU A 94 -4.39 10.16 -4.86
C LEU A 94 -3.52 11.05 -5.76
N GLY A 95 -2.66 11.89 -5.19
CA GLY A 95 -1.85 12.84 -5.94
C GLY A 95 -2.61 14.08 -6.41
N LYS A 96 -3.84 14.29 -5.92
CA LYS A 96 -4.65 15.47 -6.25
C LYS A 96 -4.35 16.61 -5.31
N LEU A 97 -4.48 17.83 -5.82
CA LEU A 97 -4.33 19.02 -4.99
C LEU A 97 -5.59 19.20 -4.15
N SER A 98 -5.41 19.16 -2.83
CA SER A 98 -6.47 19.46 -1.88
C SER A 98 -6.59 20.96 -1.67
N SER A 99 -7.82 21.43 -1.46
CA SER A 99 -8.09 22.76 -0.91
C SER A 99 -8.00 22.79 0.62
N GLU A 100 -7.88 21.62 1.26
CA GLU A 100 -7.72 21.51 2.71
C GLU A 100 -6.30 21.83 3.15
N ASN A 101 -6.20 22.47 4.31
CA ASN A 101 -4.95 22.84 4.93
C ASN A 101 -4.85 22.30 6.37
N VAL A 102 -5.70 21.35 6.74
CA VAL A 102 -5.75 20.74 8.06
C VAL A 102 -5.66 19.23 7.92
N ILE A 103 -4.80 18.60 8.72
CA ILE A 103 -4.61 17.15 8.74
C ILE A 103 -4.94 16.62 10.14
N LEU A 104 -5.85 15.65 10.21
CA LEU A 104 -6.17 14.93 11.44
C LEU A 104 -5.44 13.60 11.49
N TYR A 105 -4.43 13.48 12.36
CA TYR A 105 -3.54 12.33 12.41
C TYR A 105 -3.61 11.57 13.74
N ALA A 106 -3.80 10.25 13.69
CA ALA A 106 -3.70 9.39 14.87
C ALA A 106 -2.22 9.04 15.10
N TYR A 107 -1.62 9.64 16.13
CA TYR A 107 -0.16 9.64 16.33
C TYR A 107 0.35 8.61 17.35
N GLN A 108 -0.54 8.02 18.15
CA GLN A 108 -0.14 7.24 19.33
C GLN A 108 0.44 5.87 18.91
N GLY A 109 1.75 5.70 19.06
CA GLY A 109 2.43 4.43 18.80
C GLY A 109 2.53 4.06 17.32
N THR A 110 2.37 5.05 16.45
CA THR A 110 2.53 4.92 14.99
C THR A 110 3.82 5.62 14.54
N GLY A 111 4.19 5.45 13.27
CA GLY A 111 5.22 6.27 12.63
C GLY A 111 4.91 7.78 12.65
N PRO A 112 5.79 8.62 12.10
CA PRO A 112 5.50 10.04 11.91
C PRO A 112 4.35 10.24 10.92
N LEU A 113 3.65 11.37 11.02
CA LEU A 113 2.79 11.84 9.94
C LEU A 113 3.68 12.20 8.75
N VAL A 114 3.37 11.68 7.56
CA VAL A 114 4.03 12.06 6.31
C VAL A 114 2.99 12.67 5.38
N PHE A 115 3.28 13.87 4.87
CA PHE A 115 2.44 14.53 3.87
C PHE A 115 3.29 15.21 2.80
N GLN A 116 2.68 15.46 1.64
CA GLN A 116 3.36 16.08 0.51
C GLN A 116 2.73 17.42 0.16
N LEU A 117 3.58 18.40 -0.12
CA LEU A 117 3.17 19.71 -0.65
C LEU A 117 3.64 19.82 -2.09
N ARG A 118 2.79 20.32 -2.98
CA ARG A 118 3.09 20.49 -4.41
C ARG A 118 2.83 21.92 -4.86
N ARG A 119 3.67 22.42 -5.77
CA ARG A 119 3.35 23.64 -6.53
C ARG A 119 2.12 23.40 -7.41
N LYS A 120 1.20 24.37 -7.46
CA LYS A 120 0.02 24.33 -8.33
C LYS A 120 0.41 24.35 -9.81
N ALA A 121 1.48 25.08 -10.13
CA ALA A 121 2.13 25.06 -11.44
C ALA A 121 3.35 24.11 -11.39
N GLY A 122 3.38 23.13 -12.30
CA GLY A 122 4.45 22.12 -12.37
C GLY A 122 4.24 20.90 -11.47
N ASN A 123 5.29 20.10 -11.30
CA ASN A 123 5.23 18.83 -10.55
C ASN A 123 6.23 18.77 -9.37
N ARG A 124 6.70 19.93 -8.92
CA ARG A 124 7.68 20.01 -7.84
C ARG A 124 7.03 19.76 -6.48
N ARG A 125 7.52 18.72 -5.78
CA ARG A 125 6.97 18.21 -4.51
C ARG A 125 7.98 18.32 -3.37
N LEU A 126 7.50 18.61 -2.17
CA LEU A 126 8.23 18.51 -0.92
C LEU A 126 7.51 17.52 0.01
N SER A 127 8.23 16.54 0.54
CA SER A 127 7.72 15.63 1.57
C SER A 127 8.12 16.15 2.94
N ILE A 128 7.15 16.24 3.85
CA ILE A 128 7.36 16.69 5.23
C ILE A 128 6.96 15.56 6.18
N GLN A 129 7.75 15.39 7.24
CA GLN A 129 7.46 14.45 8.32
C GLN A 129 7.17 15.22 9.61
N VAL A 130 6.22 14.74 10.41
CA VAL A 130 5.87 15.34 11.71
C VAL A 130 5.92 14.25 12.77
N TYR A 131 6.79 14.44 13.75
CA TYR A 131 6.97 13.55 14.89
C TYR A 131 6.31 14.15 16.11
N PHE A 132 5.43 13.39 16.75
CA PHE A 132 4.76 13.79 17.98
C PHE A 132 5.51 13.21 19.17
N ARG A 133 5.81 14.04 20.17
CA ARG A 133 6.57 13.66 21.36
C ARG A 133 5.79 14.04 22.62
N PHE A 134 6.06 13.33 23.70
CA PHE A 134 5.44 13.58 25.00
C PHE A 134 6.48 13.58 26.10
N SER A 135 6.41 14.58 26.96
CA SER A 135 7.02 14.52 28.29
C SER A 135 5.99 13.92 29.26
N GLY A 136 6.32 12.84 29.95
CA GLY A 136 5.40 12.21 30.91
C GLY A 136 5.59 10.70 30.99
N ALA A 137 4.91 10.06 31.95
CA ALA A 137 4.88 8.61 32.03
C ALA A 137 3.91 8.06 30.95
N PRO A 138 4.38 7.20 30.03
CA PRO A 138 3.53 6.60 29.02
C PRO A 138 2.58 5.60 29.66
N GLN A 139 1.36 5.53 29.14
CA GLN A 139 0.38 4.51 29.49
C GLN A 139 0.20 3.57 28.30
N ILE A 140 0.76 2.37 28.45
CA ILE A 140 0.71 1.30 27.46
C ILE A 140 0.10 0.09 28.14
N GLU A 141 -0.90 -0.52 27.52
CA GLU A 141 -1.53 -1.75 27.98
C GLU A 141 -1.08 -2.90 27.08
N LEU A 142 -0.63 -4.00 27.68
CA LEU A 142 -0.42 -5.27 26.98
C LEU A 142 -1.72 -6.08 27.08
N LEU A 143 -2.38 -6.28 25.94
CA LEU A 143 -3.72 -6.87 25.89
C LEU A 143 -3.71 -8.37 26.19
N ASP A 144 -2.62 -9.05 25.84
CA ASP A 144 -2.45 -10.49 26.04
C ASP A 144 -1.12 -10.76 26.75
N LYS A 145 -1.17 -11.44 27.90
CA LYS A 145 0.04 -11.90 28.60
C LYS A 145 0.69 -13.12 27.93
N GLU A 146 -0.03 -13.79 27.03
CA GLU A 146 0.53 -14.83 26.17
C GLU A 146 0.96 -14.20 24.83
N VAL A 147 2.24 -13.86 24.73
CA VAL A 147 2.81 -13.17 23.57
C VAL A 147 3.25 -14.20 22.53
N GLN A 148 2.79 -14.01 21.30
CA GLN A 148 3.07 -14.92 20.19
C GLN A 148 4.44 -14.65 19.57
N VAL A 149 5.24 -15.71 19.46
CA VAL A 149 6.57 -15.73 18.86
C VAL A 149 6.52 -16.40 17.50
N TYR A 150 6.95 -15.69 16.47
CA TYR A 150 7.11 -16.18 15.10
C TYR A 150 8.60 -16.34 14.78
N PRO A 151 8.96 -17.15 13.76
CA PRO A 151 10.35 -17.39 13.40
C PRO A 151 11.16 -16.11 13.10
N SER A 152 10.50 -15.07 12.63
CA SER A 152 11.11 -13.82 12.17
C SER A 152 10.77 -12.61 13.05
N TYR A 153 9.77 -12.70 13.93
CA TYR A 153 9.37 -11.60 14.81
C TYR A 153 8.57 -12.05 16.05
N ILE A 154 8.39 -11.14 17.00
CA ILE A 154 7.49 -11.27 18.14
C ILE A 154 6.38 -10.22 18.00
N LYS A 155 5.13 -10.61 18.25
CA LYS A 155 4.00 -9.68 18.17
C LYS A 155 3.48 -9.30 19.54
N PHE A 156 3.79 -8.09 20.00
CA PHE A 156 3.15 -7.53 21.18
C PHE A 156 1.80 -6.92 20.82
N ASN A 157 0.72 -7.40 21.44
CA ASN A 157 -0.61 -6.81 21.27
C ASN A 157 -0.76 -5.62 22.23
N LEU A 158 -0.25 -4.46 21.81
CA LEU A 158 -0.19 -3.25 22.63
C LEU A 158 -1.35 -2.31 22.33
N ARG A 159 -1.89 -1.68 23.38
CA ARG A 159 -2.80 -0.54 23.28
C ARG A 159 -2.16 0.67 23.92
N TYR A 160 -1.97 1.72 23.11
CA TYR A 160 -1.42 2.99 23.55
C TYR A 160 -2.55 3.89 24.05
N LEU A 161 -2.52 4.27 25.33
CA LEU A 161 -3.61 4.98 25.99
C LEU A 161 -3.31 6.48 26.12
N LYS A 162 -2.18 6.84 26.72
CA LYS A 162 -1.80 8.24 27.01
C LYS A 162 -0.30 8.44 26.96
N ASN A 163 0.11 9.69 26.67
CA ASN A 163 1.51 10.12 26.66
C ASN A 163 2.42 9.26 25.78
N VAL A 164 1.88 8.73 24.69
CA VAL A 164 2.63 7.98 23.67
C VAL A 164 2.56 8.77 22.38
N GLY A 165 3.73 9.15 21.86
CA GLY A 165 3.87 9.88 20.60
C GLY A 165 4.15 8.94 19.43
N SER A 166 4.79 9.51 18.41
CA SER A 166 5.36 8.77 17.28
C SER A 166 6.49 7.84 17.74
N ILE A 167 6.61 6.69 17.10
CA ILE A 167 7.72 5.76 17.23
C ILE A 167 8.31 5.59 15.82
N PRO A 168 9.61 5.86 15.59
CA PRO A 168 10.51 6.58 16.48
C PRO A 168 10.01 8.01 16.76
N SER A 169 10.52 8.64 17.82
CA SER A 169 10.05 9.97 18.25
C SER A 169 10.76 11.14 17.55
N ALA A 170 11.77 10.85 16.73
CA ALA A 170 12.48 11.82 15.90
C ALA A 170 13.25 11.11 14.76
N PRO A 171 13.65 11.85 13.71
CA PRO A 171 14.47 11.33 12.63
C PRO A 171 15.77 10.67 13.14
N GLY A 172 16.10 9.50 12.58
CA GLY A 172 17.34 8.78 12.88
C GLY A 172 17.46 8.25 14.32
N LYS A 173 16.42 8.38 15.15
CA LYS A 173 16.38 7.78 16.49
C LYS A 173 15.88 6.33 16.42
N PRO A 174 16.34 5.46 17.33
CA PRO A 174 15.76 4.14 17.47
C PRO A 174 14.30 4.26 17.91
N GLY A 175 13.51 3.23 17.61
CA GLY A 175 12.16 3.12 18.13
C GLY A 175 12.10 2.76 19.61
N ALA A 176 11.02 2.09 20.01
CA ALA A 176 10.82 1.69 21.39
C ALA A 176 11.82 0.58 21.77
N LEU A 177 12.57 0.79 22.85
CA LEU A 177 13.45 -0.23 23.42
C LEU A 177 12.58 -1.25 24.18
N VAL A 178 12.84 -2.52 23.96
CA VAL A 178 12.18 -3.63 24.63
C VAL A 178 13.23 -4.46 25.34
N LYS A 179 13.04 -4.65 26.65
CA LYS A 179 13.87 -5.52 27.47
C LYS A 179 13.01 -6.64 28.03
N ILE A 180 13.42 -7.87 27.76
CA ILE A 180 12.74 -9.09 28.19
C ILE A 180 13.62 -9.77 29.22
N PHE A 181 13.12 -9.92 30.45
CA PHE A 181 13.83 -10.54 31.55
C PHE A 181 13.14 -11.84 31.97
N ASN A 182 13.83 -12.96 31.81
CA ASN A 182 13.34 -14.25 32.32
C ASN A 182 13.60 -14.32 33.83
N THR A 183 12.50 -14.38 34.60
CA THR A 183 12.56 -14.33 36.07
C THR A 183 13.25 -15.54 36.69
N LYS A 184 13.21 -16.69 36.02
CA LYS A 184 13.77 -17.96 36.48
C LYS A 184 15.24 -18.13 36.06
N THR A 185 15.55 -17.94 34.78
CA THR A 185 16.92 -18.14 34.25
C THR A 185 17.81 -16.91 34.47
N ARG A 186 17.23 -15.76 34.86
CA ARG A 186 17.90 -14.46 34.97
C ARG A 186 18.46 -13.93 33.65
N GLN A 187 18.13 -14.55 32.53
CA GLN A 187 18.55 -14.08 31.21
C GLN A 187 17.80 -12.79 30.84
N THR A 188 18.52 -11.90 30.16
CA THR A 188 17.99 -10.63 29.65
C THR A 188 18.23 -10.56 28.15
N ILE A 189 17.19 -10.25 27.40
CA ILE A 189 17.26 -9.89 25.98
C ILE A 189 16.87 -8.43 25.85
N THR A 190 17.62 -7.66 25.07
CA THR A 190 17.34 -6.24 24.81
C THR A 190 17.35 -6.01 23.30
N THR A 191 16.31 -5.34 22.82
CA THR A 191 16.00 -5.19 21.40
C THR A 191 15.09 -3.97 21.21
N SER A 192 14.64 -3.65 20.01
CA SER A 192 13.78 -2.49 19.76
C SER A 192 12.84 -2.69 18.57
N PHE A 193 11.70 -1.99 18.54
CA PHE A 193 10.82 -1.93 17.38
C PHE A 193 10.56 -0.49 16.94
N ASN A 194 10.51 -0.27 15.62
CA ASN A 194 10.47 1.08 15.05
C ASN A 194 9.06 1.62 14.82
N ASP A 195 8.09 0.88 14.24
CA ASP A 195 6.75 1.47 14.00
C ASP A 195 5.60 0.50 13.62
N GLN A 196 5.74 -0.82 13.79
CA GLN A 196 4.76 -1.77 13.25
C GLN A 196 3.85 -2.40 14.31
N GLY A 197 3.18 -1.58 15.12
CA GLY A 197 2.17 -2.07 16.08
C GLY A 197 2.73 -3.06 17.10
N GLY A 198 3.97 -2.85 17.56
CA GLY A 198 4.64 -3.72 18.53
C GLY A 198 5.25 -5.00 17.94
N MET A 199 5.50 -5.05 16.62
CA MET A 199 6.27 -6.15 16.02
C MET A 199 7.77 -5.96 16.20
N LEU A 200 8.40 -6.95 16.80
CA LEU A 200 9.83 -6.98 17.08
C LEU A 200 10.51 -8.02 16.20
N TYR A 201 11.28 -7.58 15.20
CA TYR A 201 12.06 -8.47 14.35
C TYR A 201 13.36 -8.85 15.05
N ASP A 202 13.47 -10.10 15.49
CA ASP A 202 14.64 -10.59 16.20
C ASP A 202 14.84 -12.08 15.92
N ASN A 203 16.08 -12.46 15.63
CA ASN A 203 16.49 -13.83 15.37
C ASN A 203 16.55 -14.67 16.67
N LEU A 204 16.57 -14.02 17.84
CA LEU A 204 16.60 -14.66 19.16
C LEU A 204 15.20 -15.01 19.70
N SER A 205 14.15 -14.73 18.92
CA SER A 205 12.75 -14.87 19.34
C SER A 205 12.40 -16.31 19.79
N LYS A 206 12.99 -17.32 19.15
CA LYS A 206 12.72 -18.74 19.44
C LYS A 206 13.18 -19.17 20.84
N ASP A 207 14.25 -18.56 21.36
CA ASP A 207 14.80 -18.90 22.68
C ASP A 207 13.91 -18.43 23.82
N LEU A 208 12.93 -17.56 23.54
CA LEU A 208 11.95 -17.10 24.52
C LEU A 208 10.84 -18.11 24.79
N ILE A 209 10.64 -19.10 23.91
CA ILE A 209 9.58 -20.12 24.05
C ILE A 209 10.00 -21.21 25.05
N THR A 210 10.28 -20.82 26.30
CA THR A 210 10.69 -21.74 27.39
C THR A 210 9.52 -22.18 28.26
N GLY A 211 8.38 -21.49 28.17
CA GLY A 211 7.24 -21.65 29.07
C GLY A 211 7.37 -20.92 30.41
N ASP A 212 8.52 -20.30 30.69
CA ASP A 212 8.74 -19.51 31.90
C ASP A 212 8.02 -18.14 31.82
N LEU A 213 7.79 -17.55 32.99
CA LEU A 213 7.27 -16.19 33.10
C LEU A 213 8.41 -15.16 33.01
N THR A 214 8.16 -14.12 32.25
CA THR A 214 9.09 -13.02 31.98
C THR A 214 8.50 -11.67 32.38
N ASN A 215 9.40 -10.71 32.61
CA ASN A 215 9.04 -9.30 32.69
C ASN A 215 9.45 -8.63 31.38
N VAL A 216 8.51 -7.89 30.78
CA VAL A 216 8.75 -7.13 29.56
C VAL A 216 8.71 -5.65 29.90
N GLU A 217 9.81 -4.95 29.64
CA GLU A 217 9.95 -3.52 29.83
C GLU A 217 9.97 -2.83 28.46
N ILE A 218 9.07 -1.87 28.25
CA ILE A 218 9.03 -1.04 27.05
C ILE A 218 9.42 0.39 27.42
N THR A 219 10.47 0.90 26.80
CA THR A 219 11.01 2.24 27.04
C THR A 219 10.94 3.07 25.77
N LEU A 220 10.10 4.11 25.81
CA LEU A 220 10.02 5.14 24.79
C LEU A 220 11.09 6.21 25.05
N GLN A 221 11.59 6.85 23.99
CA GLN A 221 12.70 7.78 24.11
C GLN A 221 12.34 8.97 25.02
N GLY A 222 13.18 9.20 26.04
CA GLY A 222 13.00 10.31 26.98
C GLY A 222 11.89 10.08 28.01
N GLN A 223 11.34 8.85 28.10
CA GLN A 223 10.26 8.50 29.00
C GLN A 223 10.64 7.37 29.95
N LYS A 224 9.89 7.24 31.05
CA LYS A 224 10.06 6.12 31.98
C LYS A 224 9.58 4.81 31.34
N PRO A 225 10.22 3.67 31.68
CA PRO A 225 9.77 2.36 31.22
C PRO A 225 8.35 2.01 31.70
N VAL A 226 7.61 1.29 30.87
CA VAL A 226 6.41 0.54 31.25
C VAL A 226 6.79 -0.93 31.43
N VAL A 227 6.48 -1.51 32.59
CA VAL A 227 6.83 -2.90 32.91
C VAL A 227 5.57 -3.76 32.92
N PHE A 228 5.61 -4.86 32.18
CA PHE A 228 4.60 -5.92 32.17
C PHE A 228 5.16 -7.17 32.84
N GLU A 229 4.57 -7.58 33.95
CA GLU A 229 4.99 -8.77 34.70
C GLU A 229 4.17 -10.01 34.33
N GLY A 230 4.82 -11.17 34.39
CA GLY A 230 4.18 -12.46 34.17
C GLY A 230 3.80 -12.69 32.71
N VAL A 231 4.60 -12.20 31.77
CA VAL A 231 4.42 -12.42 30.34
C VAL A 231 4.98 -13.78 29.97
N LYS A 232 4.19 -14.57 29.25
CA LYS A 232 4.57 -15.89 28.74
C LYS A 232 4.72 -15.81 27.23
N PHE A 233 5.86 -16.21 26.71
CA PHE A 233 6.06 -16.33 25.27
C PHE A 233 5.60 -17.71 24.82
N ILE A 234 4.66 -17.72 23.87
CA ILE A 234 4.13 -18.94 23.27
C ILE A 234 4.47 -18.95 21.79
N LYS A 235 4.57 -20.14 21.22
CA LYS A 235 4.70 -20.28 19.77
C LYS A 235 3.49 -19.62 19.10
N GLY A 236 3.76 -18.80 18.08
CA GLY A 236 2.74 -18.18 17.26
C GLY A 236 1.89 -19.22 16.56
N LYS A 237 0.79 -18.78 15.94
CA LYS A 237 -0.01 -19.65 15.08
C LYS A 237 0.52 -19.56 13.65
N ALA A 238 0.50 -20.67 12.90
CA ALA A 238 0.82 -20.63 11.47
C ALA A 238 -0.07 -19.60 10.77
N VAL A 239 0.54 -18.81 9.88
CA VAL A 239 -0.11 -17.75 9.09
C VAL A 239 0.47 -17.74 7.67
N VAL A 240 -0.39 -17.50 6.69
CA VAL A 240 -0.02 -17.25 5.29
C VAL A 240 -0.25 -15.77 5.02
N TYR A 241 0.76 -15.10 4.45
CA TYR A 241 0.62 -13.71 4.02
C TYR A 241 0.30 -13.65 2.53
N PRO A 242 -0.59 -12.74 2.11
CA PRO A 242 -0.81 -12.45 0.70
C PRO A 242 0.44 -11.79 0.13
N SER A 243 1.33 -12.59 -0.49
CA SER A 243 2.53 -12.05 -1.12
C SER A 243 2.25 -11.69 -2.58
N THR A 244 2.45 -10.42 -2.91
CA THR A 244 2.28 -9.88 -4.27
C THR A 244 3.53 -9.96 -5.13
N SER A 245 4.66 -10.37 -4.56
CA SER A 245 5.93 -10.53 -5.29
C SER A 245 5.99 -11.80 -6.13
N TYR A 246 5.11 -12.78 -5.88
CA TYR A 246 5.03 -14.00 -6.69
C TYR A 246 4.18 -13.79 -7.93
N LYS A 247 4.42 -14.58 -8.99
CA LYS A 247 3.62 -14.54 -10.21
C LYS A 247 2.13 -14.80 -9.90
N TYR A 248 1.22 -14.02 -10.50
CA TYR A 248 -0.23 -14.21 -10.34
C TYR A 248 -0.73 -15.43 -11.13
N GLN A 249 -0.21 -15.63 -12.34
CA GLN A 249 -0.56 -16.77 -13.17
C GLN A 249 0.34 -17.97 -12.88
N VAL A 250 -0.28 -19.12 -12.61
CA VAL A 250 0.40 -20.40 -12.39
C VAL A 250 -0.13 -21.40 -13.39
N LEU A 251 0.78 -22.14 -14.03
CA LEU A 251 0.40 -23.19 -14.95
C LEU A 251 0.09 -24.47 -14.18
N TYR A 252 -0.73 -25.39 -14.72
CA TYR A 252 -0.98 -26.69 -14.06
C TYR A 252 0.29 -27.50 -13.75
N LYS A 253 1.36 -27.27 -14.53
CA LYS A 253 2.68 -27.89 -14.33
C LYS A 253 3.53 -27.21 -13.24
N ASP A 254 3.13 -26.02 -12.80
CA ASP A 254 3.88 -25.21 -11.85
C ASP A 254 3.58 -25.65 -10.42
N THR A 255 4.47 -25.27 -9.52
CA THR A 255 4.26 -25.37 -8.07
C THR A 255 3.86 -24.02 -7.52
N ILE A 256 2.77 -23.96 -6.75
CA ILE A 256 2.38 -22.74 -6.05
C ILE A 256 3.19 -22.68 -4.76
N LYS A 257 4.05 -21.67 -4.62
CA LYS A 257 4.76 -21.38 -3.37
C LYS A 257 4.16 -20.16 -2.69
N VAL A 258 3.95 -20.27 -1.39
CA VAL A 258 3.27 -19.26 -0.57
C VAL A 258 4.15 -18.95 0.62
N TYR A 259 4.35 -17.65 0.86
CA TYR A 259 5.07 -17.15 2.02
C TYR A 259 4.15 -17.07 3.24
N GLY A 260 4.70 -17.38 4.40
CA GLY A 260 4.05 -17.28 5.68
C GLY A 260 5.05 -17.38 6.81
N ASP A 261 4.54 -17.69 7.98
CA ASP A 261 5.36 -17.95 9.15
C ASP A 261 4.86 -19.16 9.92
N ASN A 262 5.81 -19.80 10.59
CA ASN A 262 5.60 -20.80 11.62
C ASN A 262 4.92 -22.09 11.13
N PHE A 263 5.30 -22.53 9.93
CA PHE A 263 4.94 -23.86 9.45
C PHE A 263 5.77 -24.92 10.17
N VAL A 264 5.12 -25.99 10.65
CA VAL A 264 5.71 -26.95 11.59
C VAL A 264 5.75 -28.34 10.99
N PRO A 265 6.94 -28.99 10.88
CA PRO A 265 7.03 -30.38 10.46
C PRO A 265 6.10 -31.29 11.29
N GLY A 266 5.40 -32.19 10.61
CA GLY A 266 4.42 -33.10 11.22
C GLY A 266 2.99 -32.55 11.31
N GLN A 267 2.76 -31.24 11.11
CA GLN A 267 1.41 -30.70 10.92
C GLN A 267 0.91 -30.90 9.49
N GLN A 268 -0.40 -31.06 9.34
CA GLN A 268 -1.05 -31.18 8.03
C GLN A 268 -1.52 -29.82 7.55
N TYR A 269 -1.04 -29.43 6.37
CA TYR A 269 -1.47 -28.21 5.69
C TYR A 269 -2.23 -28.56 4.42
N SER A 270 -3.30 -27.81 4.15
CA SER A 270 -4.09 -27.96 2.93
C SER A 270 -4.44 -26.60 2.33
N VAL A 271 -4.79 -26.61 1.06
CA VAL A 271 -5.30 -25.44 0.35
C VAL A 271 -6.64 -25.77 -0.29
N ARG A 272 -7.58 -24.85 -0.18
CA ARG A 272 -8.89 -24.93 -0.82
C ARG A 272 -8.96 -23.89 -1.93
N PHE A 273 -9.15 -24.36 -3.16
CA PHE A 273 -9.41 -23.56 -4.34
C PHE A 273 -10.90 -23.26 -4.43
N SER A 274 -11.26 -21.98 -4.43
CA SER A 274 -12.64 -21.53 -4.50
C SER A 274 -12.80 -20.39 -5.51
N ASN A 275 -13.94 -20.39 -6.20
CA ASN A 275 -14.46 -19.25 -6.95
C ASN A 275 -15.99 -19.37 -7.01
N ASP A 276 -16.68 -18.30 -7.38
CA ASP A 276 -18.16 -18.25 -7.43
C ASP A 276 -18.78 -19.08 -8.58
N PHE A 277 -17.95 -19.77 -9.37
CA PHE A 277 -18.33 -20.53 -10.57
C PHE A 277 -18.11 -22.04 -10.42
N LEU A 278 -17.56 -22.46 -9.28
CA LEU A 278 -17.40 -23.85 -8.91
C LEU A 278 -18.58 -24.29 -8.06
N ASP A 279 -19.20 -25.42 -8.40
CA ASP A 279 -20.25 -26.03 -7.58
C ASP A 279 -19.77 -26.34 -6.17
N LYS A 280 -18.50 -26.78 -6.05
CA LYS A 280 -17.83 -27.07 -4.78
C LYS A 280 -16.35 -26.70 -4.86
N PRO A 281 -15.77 -26.15 -3.78
CA PRO A 281 -14.33 -25.92 -3.71
C PRO A 281 -13.54 -27.24 -3.82
N LEU A 282 -12.36 -27.17 -4.41
CA LEU A 282 -11.42 -28.30 -4.51
C LEU A 282 -10.30 -28.14 -3.49
N THR A 283 -9.88 -29.24 -2.86
CA THR A 283 -8.81 -29.22 -1.86
C THR A 283 -7.58 -29.95 -2.39
N ALA A 284 -6.39 -29.40 -2.12
CA ALA A 284 -5.11 -30.05 -2.34
C ALA A 284 -4.27 -30.02 -1.05
N ALA A 285 -3.36 -30.98 -0.92
CA ALA A 285 -2.38 -30.96 0.16
C ALA A 285 -1.33 -29.86 -0.09
N ALA A 286 -0.94 -29.16 0.97
CA ALA A 286 0.18 -28.24 0.96
C ALA A 286 1.34 -28.87 1.75
N ARG A 287 2.53 -28.88 1.15
CA ARG A 287 3.75 -29.41 1.77
C ARG A 287 4.57 -28.27 2.36
N ILE A 288 5.22 -28.55 3.49
CA ILE A 288 6.18 -27.63 4.09
C ILE A 288 7.48 -27.67 3.28
N VAL A 289 7.94 -26.51 2.84
CA VAL A 289 9.28 -26.35 2.27
C VAL A 289 10.25 -26.04 3.41
N ASP A 290 9.90 -25.05 4.22
CA ASP A 290 10.60 -24.65 5.45
C ASP A 290 9.63 -23.94 6.40
N GLY A 291 10.13 -23.34 7.49
CA GLY A 291 9.32 -22.63 8.48
C GLY A 291 8.57 -21.40 7.95
N ASN A 292 8.85 -20.95 6.72
CA ASN A 292 8.31 -19.75 6.09
C ASN A 292 7.60 -20.01 4.76
N PHE A 293 7.72 -21.22 4.19
CA PHE A 293 7.13 -21.54 2.90
C PHE A 293 6.31 -22.83 2.92
N LEU A 294 5.09 -22.72 2.38
CA LEU A 294 4.30 -23.85 1.92
C LEU A 294 4.40 -23.97 0.39
N SER A 295 4.30 -25.19 -0.11
CA SER A 295 4.18 -25.48 -1.53
C SER A 295 2.97 -26.36 -1.84
N VAL A 296 2.30 -26.07 -2.95
CA VAL A 296 1.28 -26.94 -3.55
C VAL A 296 1.90 -27.50 -4.82
N ASP A 297 2.49 -28.69 -4.68
CA ASP A 297 3.31 -29.30 -5.74
C ASP A 297 2.45 -29.87 -6.88
N LYS A 298 1.17 -30.16 -6.62
CA LYS A 298 0.22 -30.69 -7.59
C LYS A 298 -1.11 -29.93 -7.52
N ILE A 299 -1.36 -29.09 -8.52
CA ILE A 299 -2.66 -28.46 -8.72
C ILE A 299 -3.67 -29.56 -9.14
N PRO A 300 -4.88 -29.61 -8.56
CA PRO A 300 -5.88 -30.61 -8.94
C PRO A 300 -6.18 -30.54 -10.44
N SER A 301 -6.00 -31.65 -11.17
CA SER A 301 -6.24 -31.69 -12.62
C SER A 301 -7.71 -31.51 -13.00
N SER A 302 -8.63 -31.69 -12.05
CA SER A 302 -10.07 -31.43 -12.19
C SER A 302 -10.44 -29.96 -11.99
N LEU A 303 -9.52 -29.10 -11.51
CA LEU A 303 -9.75 -27.67 -11.38
C LEU A 303 -9.81 -27.07 -12.79
N PRO A 304 -10.90 -26.40 -13.22
CA PRO A 304 -10.95 -25.71 -14.50
C PRO A 304 -9.96 -24.55 -14.60
N GLU A 305 -9.73 -24.01 -15.80
CA GLU A 305 -8.94 -22.78 -15.95
C GLU A 305 -9.72 -21.58 -15.41
N GLY A 306 -9.07 -20.73 -14.63
CA GLY A 306 -9.73 -19.57 -14.04
C GLY A 306 -8.97 -18.87 -12.93
N SER A 307 -9.58 -17.79 -12.42
CA SER A 307 -9.12 -17.13 -11.20
C SER A 307 -9.71 -17.82 -9.97
N TYR A 308 -8.89 -17.96 -8.92
CA TYR A 308 -9.27 -18.62 -7.67
C TYR A 308 -8.81 -17.84 -6.44
N LEU A 309 -9.63 -17.88 -5.40
CA LEU A 309 -9.22 -17.64 -4.02
C LEU A 309 -8.69 -18.96 -3.45
N LEU A 310 -7.45 -18.94 -3.00
CA LEU A 310 -6.77 -20.06 -2.34
C LEU A 310 -6.78 -19.79 -0.84
N SER A 311 -7.54 -20.59 -0.11
CA SER A 311 -7.61 -20.55 1.35
C SER A 311 -6.74 -21.66 1.94
N PHE A 312 -5.76 -21.28 2.76
CA PHE A 312 -4.81 -22.21 3.36
C PHE A 312 -5.26 -22.59 4.76
N TYR A 313 -5.09 -23.85 5.13
CA TYR A 313 -5.50 -24.40 6.41
C TYR A 313 -4.36 -25.18 7.07
N GLU A 314 -4.31 -25.11 8.40
CA GLU A 314 -3.59 -26.03 9.27
C GLU A 314 -4.65 -26.88 9.98
N ALA A 315 -4.73 -28.17 9.64
CA ALA A 315 -5.92 -28.99 9.89
C ALA A 315 -7.20 -28.26 9.38
N GLU A 316 -8.12 -27.89 10.29
CA GLU A 316 -9.37 -27.18 9.96
C GLU A 316 -9.28 -25.66 10.14
N ARG A 317 -8.15 -25.14 10.67
CA ARG A 317 -8.01 -23.71 10.97
C ARG A 317 -7.52 -22.96 9.74
N LEU A 318 -8.28 -21.97 9.27
CA LEU A 318 -7.83 -21.04 8.24
C LEU A 318 -6.60 -20.27 8.73
N ILE A 319 -5.52 -20.31 7.95
CA ILE A 319 -4.25 -19.65 8.27
C ILE A 319 -3.93 -18.48 7.33
N GLY A 320 -4.64 -18.34 6.22
CA GLY A 320 -4.54 -17.18 5.34
C GLY A 320 -5.06 -17.47 3.95
N ASN A 321 -5.03 -16.45 3.11
CA ASN A 321 -5.57 -16.50 1.76
C ASN A 321 -4.56 -15.95 0.74
N ALA A 322 -4.67 -16.40 -0.50
CA ALA A 322 -4.00 -15.83 -1.66
C ALA A 322 -4.92 -15.91 -2.88
N SER A 323 -4.56 -15.21 -3.97
CA SER A 323 -5.28 -15.32 -5.24
C SER A 323 -4.32 -15.58 -6.40
N TYR A 324 -4.74 -16.50 -7.26
CA TYR A 324 -3.98 -16.96 -8.43
C TYR A 324 -4.91 -17.24 -9.60
N HIS A 325 -4.36 -17.11 -10.82
CA HIS A 325 -4.98 -17.63 -12.02
C HIS A 325 -4.32 -18.96 -12.40
N VAL A 326 -5.11 -20.01 -12.59
CA VAL A 326 -4.64 -21.34 -12.98
C VAL A 326 -5.01 -21.59 -14.44
N SER A 327 -4.04 -21.97 -15.26
CA SER A 327 -4.23 -22.23 -16.70
C SER A 327 -3.22 -23.20 -17.29
N PHE A 328 -3.39 -23.63 -18.55
CA PHE A 328 -2.39 -24.43 -19.27
C PHE A 328 -1.27 -23.59 -19.89
N HIS A 329 -1.56 -22.32 -20.19
CA HIS A 329 -0.64 -21.35 -20.79
C HIS A 329 -0.89 -19.97 -20.19
N GLU A 330 0.08 -19.06 -20.33
CA GLU A 330 -0.10 -17.67 -19.91
C GLU A 330 -1.20 -17.01 -20.75
N THR A 331 -2.07 -16.27 -20.09
CA THR A 331 -3.23 -15.62 -20.69
C THR A 331 -3.47 -14.24 -20.08
N ASN A 332 -4.33 -13.45 -20.69
CA ASN A 332 -4.83 -12.24 -20.06
C ASN A 332 -5.87 -12.58 -19.00
N ALA A 333 -5.81 -11.92 -17.85
CA ALA A 333 -6.68 -12.15 -16.71
C ALA A 333 -6.92 -10.88 -15.90
N ILE A 334 -7.93 -10.90 -15.03
CA ILE A 334 -8.11 -9.89 -13.99
C ILE A 334 -7.39 -10.37 -12.74
N GLU A 335 -6.32 -9.68 -12.32
CA GLU A 335 -5.58 -10.02 -11.10
C GLU A 335 -6.34 -9.65 -9.83
N SER A 336 -6.94 -8.45 -9.81
CA SER A 336 -7.61 -7.94 -8.61
C SER A 336 -8.66 -6.90 -8.95
N ILE A 337 -9.75 -6.93 -8.18
CA ILE A 337 -10.80 -5.92 -8.18
C ILE A 337 -10.94 -5.42 -6.74
N TRP A 338 -11.01 -4.10 -6.53
CA TRP A 338 -11.22 -3.52 -5.19
C TRP A 338 -11.90 -2.16 -5.25
N LYS A 339 -12.46 -1.74 -4.12
CA LYS A 339 -13.01 -0.39 -3.92
C LYS A 339 -12.15 0.37 -2.89
N GLY A 340 -12.14 1.70 -2.98
CA GLY A 340 -11.56 2.56 -1.95
C GLY A 340 -10.17 3.05 -2.33
N ASN A 341 -9.15 2.62 -1.58
CA ASN A 341 -7.83 3.25 -1.65
C ASN A 341 -6.99 2.73 -2.84
N ILE A 342 -6.44 3.63 -3.66
CA ILE A 342 -5.55 3.26 -4.79
C ILE A 342 -4.25 2.60 -4.33
N TYR A 343 -3.81 2.84 -3.09
CA TYR A 343 -2.58 2.22 -2.55
C TYR A 343 -2.65 0.69 -2.51
N LEU A 344 -3.85 0.09 -2.58
CA LEU A 344 -4.02 -1.36 -2.71
C LEU A 344 -3.59 -1.90 -4.08
N ALA A 345 -3.20 -1.05 -5.04
CA ALA A 345 -2.67 -1.47 -6.34
C ALA A 345 -1.42 -2.37 -6.23
N THR A 346 -0.61 -2.21 -5.18
CA THR A 346 0.56 -3.06 -4.90
C THR A 346 0.19 -4.39 -4.25
N MET A 347 -1.09 -4.55 -3.85
CA MET A 347 -1.63 -5.72 -3.18
C MET A 347 -2.55 -6.51 -4.11
N ARG A 348 -2.84 -7.78 -3.76
CA ARG A 348 -3.93 -8.52 -4.38
C ARG A 348 -5.14 -8.43 -3.49
N SER A 349 -6.26 -8.04 -4.08
CA SER A 349 -7.54 -8.06 -3.37
C SER A 349 -7.97 -9.51 -3.17
N LEU A 350 -8.31 -9.84 -1.93
CA LEU A 350 -8.81 -11.14 -1.50
C LEU A 350 -10.26 -11.08 -1.03
N ASP A 351 -10.84 -9.88 -1.01
CA ASP A 351 -12.19 -9.64 -0.54
C ASP A 351 -13.14 -9.54 -1.74
N PRO A 352 -14.36 -10.12 -1.64
CA PRO A 352 -15.42 -9.87 -2.60
C PRO A 352 -15.75 -8.38 -2.70
N VAL A 353 -16.13 -7.93 -3.88
CA VAL A 353 -16.35 -6.51 -4.15
C VAL A 353 -17.84 -6.19 -4.20
N SER A 354 -18.26 -5.21 -3.41
CA SER A 354 -19.62 -4.65 -3.45
C SER A 354 -19.59 -3.15 -3.72
N VAL A 355 -20.33 -2.73 -4.75
CA VAL A 355 -20.29 -1.37 -5.30
C VAL A 355 -21.71 -0.90 -5.57
N GLY A 356 -22.04 0.33 -5.18
CA GLY A 356 -23.30 0.97 -5.49
C GLY A 356 -23.33 1.52 -6.91
N ARG A 357 -24.53 1.71 -7.44
CA ARG A 357 -24.74 2.44 -8.70
C ARG A 357 -24.11 3.83 -8.67
N GLY A 358 -23.38 4.19 -9.73
CA GLY A 358 -22.64 5.45 -9.84
C GLY A 358 -21.30 5.49 -9.10
N GLU A 359 -20.97 4.47 -8.31
CA GLU A 359 -19.67 4.40 -7.62
C GLU A 359 -18.58 3.80 -8.51
N SER A 360 -17.34 4.20 -8.25
CA SER A 360 -16.16 3.67 -8.92
C SER A 360 -15.45 2.59 -8.10
N PHE A 361 -14.77 1.70 -8.81
CA PHE A 361 -13.88 0.69 -8.28
C PHE A 361 -12.67 0.54 -9.21
N PHE A 362 -11.64 -0.17 -8.75
CA PHE A 362 -10.38 -0.35 -9.46
C PHE A 362 -10.21 -1.81 -9.88
N VAL A 363 -9.59 -1.99 -11.04
CA VAL A 363 -9.16 -3.30 -11.54
C VAL A 363 -7.72 -3.27 -12.00
N LYS A 364 -6.95 -4.24 -11.51
CA LYS A 364 -5.60 -4.54 -11.95
C LYS A 364 -5.65 -5.78 -12.85
N ALA A 365 -5.24 -5.62 -14.09
CA ALA A 365 -5.11 -6.69 -15.07
C ALA A 365 -3.79 -7.46 -14.89
N SER A 366 -3.76 -8.67 -15.42
CA SER A 366 -2.56 -9.50 -15.59
C SER A 366 -2.41 -9.86 -17.08
N PRO A 367 -1.22 -9.70 -17.68
CA PRO A 367 0.00 -9.17 -17.07
C PRO A 367 -0.17 -7.71 -16.64
N VAL A 368 0.43 -7.37 -15.48
CA VAL A 368 0.34 -6.02 -14.94
C VAL A 368 1.18 -5.08 -15.79
N THR A 369 0.61 -3.94 -16.16
CA THR A 369 1.34 -2.89 -16.86
C THR A 369 2.23 -2.13 -15.88
N TYR A 370 3.52 -2.45 -15.92
CA TYR A 370 4.55 -1.72 -15.19
C TYR A 370 5.26 -0.71 -16.09
N GLY A 371 5.64 0.40 -15.49
CA GLY A 371 6.50 1.40 -16.12
C GLY A 371 7.58 1.89 -15.16
N TYR A 372 8.71 2.29 -15.70
CA TYR A 372 9.68 3.12 -14.99
C TYR A 372 9.50 4.58 -15.42
N PHE A 373 10.17 5.51 -14.74
CA PHE A 373 10.16 6.97 -14.95
C PHE A 373 9.59 7.49 -16.29
N ASP A 374 10.08 7.02 -17.44
CA ASP A 374 9.67 7.49 -18.79
C ASP A 374 8.74 6.56 -19.58
N SER A 375 8.34 5.41 -19.01
CA SER A 375 7.44 4.47 -19.66
C SER A 375 6.05 5.08 -19.87
N GLN A 376 5.57 5.01 -21.11
CA GLN A 376 4.20 5.40 -21.46
C GLN A 376 3.25 4.24 -21.15
N ILE A 377 2.45 4.40 -20.10
CA ILE A 377 1.30 3.55 -19.82
C ILE A 377 0.10 4.25 -20.45
N THR A 378 -0.59 3.59 -21.38
CA THR A 378 -1.78 4.12 -22.06
C THR A 378 -3.03 3.33 -21.69
N VAL A 379 -4.19 3.93 -21.90
CA VAL A 379 -5.49 3.30 -21.58
C VAL A 379 -5.72 2.01 -22.37
N ASP A 380 -5.18 1.89 -23.58
CA ASP A 380 -5.28 0.69 -24.42
C ASP A 380 -4.56 -0.54 -23.84
N MET A 381 -3.73 -0.35 -22.81
CA MET A 381 -3.11 -1.46 -22.08
C MET A 381 -4.05 -2.07 -21.02
N LEU A 382 -5.20 -1.42 -20.76
CA LEU A 382 -6.20 -1.87 -19.80
C LEU A 382 -7.36 -2.56 -20.54
N PRO A 383 -7.97 -3.61 -19.94
CA PRO A 383 -9.14 -4.23 -20.53
C PRO A 383 -10.37 -3.33 -20.39
N ARG A 384 -11.35 -3.45 -21.30
CA ARG A 384 -12.73 -3.10 -20.96
C ARG A 384 -13.30 -4.16 -20.03
N LEU A 385 -14.14 -3.79 -19.08
CA LEU A 385 -14.79 -4.78 -18.21
C LEU A 385 -16.16 -5.15 -18.74
N ARG A 386 -16.35 -6.43 -19.04
CA ARG A 386 -17.65 -7.00 -19.40
C ARG A 386 -18.27 -7.63 -18.15
N LEU A 387 -19.35 -7.03 -17.67
CA LEU A 387 -20.17 -7.52 -16.56
C LEU A 387 -21.36 -8.32 -17.10
N ARG A 388 -21.55 -9.55 -16.62
CA ARG A 388 -22.66 -10.43 -17.02
C ARG A 388 -23.54 -10.83 -15.84
N SER A 389 -24.85 -10.78 -16.00
CA SER A 389 -25.82 -11.35 -15.05
C SER A 389 -27.03 -11.90 -15.82
N GLY A 390 -27.10 -13.22 -15.96
CA GLY A 390 -28.05 -13.87 -16.88
C GLY A 390 -27.83 -13.40 -18.33
N GLU A 391 -28.91 -12.94 -18.99
CA GLU A 391 -28.85 -12.39 -20.35
C GLU A 391 -28.30 -10.96 -20.41
N LYS A 392 -28.17 -10.28 -19.25
CA LYS A 392 -27.72 -8.89 -19.21
C LYS A 392 -26.20 -8.81 -19.31
N ILE A 393 -25.72 -8.06 -20.29
CA ILE A 393 -24.31 -7.77 -20.51
C ILE A 393 -24.11 -6.26 -20.53
N VAL A 394 -23.13 -5.76 -19.77
CA VAL A 394 -22.72 -4.36 -19.79
C VAL A 394 -21.21 -4.28 -19.90
N GLU A 395 -20.71 -3.42 -20.79
CA GLU A 395 -19.29 -3.15 -20.94
C GLU A 395 -18.96 -1.79 -20.30
N LEU A 396 -17.88 -1.76 -19.53
CA LEU A 396 -17.37 -0.56 -18.87
C LEU A 396 -15.99 -0.23 -19.43
N ASP A 397 -15.85 1.02 -19.88
CA ASP A 397 -14.56 1.53 -20.34
C ASP A 397 -13.66 1.90 -19.15
N PRO A 398 -12.35 1.64 -19.24
CA PRO A 398 -11.40 2.01 -18.20
C PRO A 398 -11.07 3.50 -18.24
N GLU A 399 -11.02 4.13 -17.07
CA GLU A 399 -10.24 5.35 -16.84
C GLU A 399 -8.84 4.93 -16.34
N LEU A 400 -7.78 5.30 -17.05
CA LEU A 400 -6.42 4.98 -16.62
C LEU A 400 -6.02 5.77 -15.38
N ILE A 401 -5.61 5.05 -14.33
CA ILE A 401 -4.98 5.60 -13.15
C ILE A 401 -3.55 5.06 -13.05
N ILE A 402 -2.59 5.95 -12.86
CA ILE A 402 -1.18 5.58 -12.67
C ILE A 402 -0.84 5.72 -11.20
N PHE A 403 -0.65 4.58 -10.52
CA PHE A 403 -0.12 4.55 -9.18
C PHE A 403 1.42 4.60 -9.23
N THR A 404 2.03 5.53 -8.50
CA THR A 404 3.50 5.62 -8.39
C THR A 404 3.95 5.06 -7.04
N TRP A 405 4.68 3.96 -7.06
CA TRP A 405 5.29 3.39 -5.87
C TRP A 405 6.64 4.09 -5.59
N SER A 406 6.56 5.12 -4.76
CA SER A 406 7.58 6.16 -4.57
C SER A 406 8.99 5.68 -4.22
N ILE A 407 9.14 4.49 -3.63
CA ILE A 407 10.44 3.96 -3.19
C ILE A 407 11.23 3.34 -4.34
N ALA A 408 10.55 2.82 -5.38
CA ALA A 408 11.18 2.09 -6.48
C ALA A 408 11.11 2.81 -7.83
N GLY A 409 10.48 4.00 -7.90
CA GLY A 409 10.22 4.69 -9.17
C GLY A 409 9.30 3.91 -10.12
N LEU A 410 8.57 2.92 -9.59
CA LEU A 410 7.71 2.02 -10.34
C LEU A 410 6.32 2.64 -10.51
N LYS A 411 5.86 2.71 -11.75
CA LYS A 411 4.49 3.08 -12.12
C LYS A 411 3.68 1.81 -12.37
N ILE A 412 2.47 1.76 -11.82
CA ILE A 412 1.51 0.67 -12.04
C ILE A 412 0.27 1.25 -12.70
N GLY A 413 -0.07 0.75 -13.89
CA GLY A 413 -1.31 1.09 -14.59
C GLY A 413 -2.48 0.30 -14.03
N VAL A 414 -3.53 1.00 -13.58
CA VAL A 414 -4.75 0.42 -13.04
C VAL A 414 -5.95 1.05 -13.73
N GLY A 415 -6.96 0.24 -14.07
CA GLY A 415 -8.22 0.78 -14.59
C GLY A 415 -9.15 1.15 -13.45
N LYS A 416 -9.72 2.35 -13.52
CA LYS A 416 -10.87 2.77 -12.71
C LYS A 416 -12.13 2.66 -13.55
N TYR A 417 -13.15 2.02 -13.00
CA TYR A 417 -14.42 1.77 -13.68
C TYR A 417 -15.55 2.28 -12.81
N THR A 418 -16.63 2.73 -13.44
CA THR A 418 -17.81 3.25 -12.73
C THR A 418 -19.02 2.41 -13.08
N ILE A 419 -19.75 1.96 -12.06
CA ILE A 419 -21.00 1.24 -12.27
C ILE A 419 -22.05 2.21 -12.82
N PRO A 420 -22.69 1.94 -13.98
CA PRO A 420 -23.71 2.82 -14.52
C PRO A 420 -24.89 3.00 -13.56
N ALA A 421 -25.41 4.22 -13.46
CA ALA A 421 -26.51 4.54 -12.56
C ALA A 421 -27.79 3.74 -12.84
N ASN A 422 -27.96 3.27 -14.08
CA ASN A 422 -29.08 2.47 -14.54
C ASN A 422 -28.81 0.95 -14.53
N LEU A 423 -27.65 0.50 -14.06
CA LEU A 423 -27.36 -0.93 -13.93
C LEU A 423 -28.19 -1.51 -12.76
N PRO A 424 -29.07 -2.50 -12.97
CA PRO A 424 -29.84 -3.11 -11.89
C PRO A 424 -28.93 -3.71 -10.81
N ALA A 425 -29.37 -3.64 -9.56
CA ALA A 425 -28.72 -4.36 -8.48
C ALA A 425 -28.71 -5.87 -8.75
N GLY A 426 -27.64 -6.55 -8.35
CA GLY A 426 -27.45 -7.96 -8.66
C GLY A 426 -26.01 -8.40 -8.54
N SER A 427 -25.78 -9.69 -8.80
CA SER A 427 -24.47 -10.31 -8.81
C SER A 427 -24.01 -10.45 -10.26
N TYR A 428 -22.83 -9.91 -10.58
CA TYR A 428 -22.30 -9.85 -11.95
C TYR A 428 -20.94 -10.52 -12.06
N ASP A 429 -20.80 -11.38 -13.06
CA ASP A 429 -19.54 -12.00 -13.44
C ASP A 429 -18.69 -10.95 -14.16
N ALA A 430 -17.42 -10.80 -13.78
CA ALA A 430 -16.53 -9.79 -14.35
C ALA A 430 -15.46 -10.42 -15.23
N HIS A 431 -15.45 -10.03 -16.52
CA HIS A 431 -14.47 -10.46 -17.52
C HIS A 431 -13.69 -9.26 -18.05
N GLY A 432 -12.40 -9.44 -18.35
CA GLY A 432 -11.58 -8.46 -19.04
C GLY A 432 -11.60 -8.69 -20.54
N LEU A 433 -11.97 -7.69 -21.32
CA LEU A 433 -11.92 -7.68 -22.77
C LEU A 433 -10.73 -6.83 -23.23
N PHE A 434 -9.68 -7.49 -23.69
CA PHE A 434 -8.41 -6.86 -24.06
C PHE A 434 -8.42 -6.41 -25.53
N VAL A 435 -7.50 -5.51 -25.90
CA VAL A 435 -7.43 -4.91 -27.25
C VAL A 435 -7.25 -5.93 -28.37
N ASN A 436 -6.61 -7.06 -28.09
CA ASN A 436 -6.51 -8.19 -29.02
C ASN A 436 -7.82 -9.00 -29.15
N ASN A 437 -8.93 -8.50 -28.63
CA ASN A 437 -10.25 -9.14 -28.51
C ASN A 437 -10.25 -10.44 -27.68
N SER A 438 -9.18 -10.74 -26.95
CA SER A 438 -9.20 -11.84 -25.98
C SER A 438 -10.09 -11.46 -24.80
N GLU A 439 -10.93 -12.40 -24.39
CA GLU A 439 -11.75 -12.27 -23.19
C GLU A 439 -11.16 -13.18 -22.10
N SER A 440 -10.94 -12.64 -20.90
CA SER A 440 -10.48 -13.44 -19.79
C SER A 440 -11.55 -14.38 -19.26
N LYS A 441 -11.12 -15.43 -18.57
CA LYS A 441 -11.99 -16.12 -17.59
C LYS A 441 -12.48 -15.12 -16.53
N PRO A 442 -13.63 -15.38 -15.88
CA PRO A 442 -14.16 -14.45 -14.89
C PRO A 442 -13.22 -14.33 -13.69
N TYR A 443 -13.22 -13.15 -13.06
CA TYR A 443 -12.57 -12.95 -11.76
C TYR A 443 -13.15 -13.92 -10.72
N TRP A 444 -12.37 -14.30 -9.70
CA TRP A 444 -12.76 -15.41 -8.80
C TRP A 444 -14.06 -15.15 -8.03
N SER A 445 -14.43 -13.89 -7.82
CA SER A 445 -15.70 -13.49 -7.20
C SER A 445 -16.51 -12.59 -8.12
N LYS A 446 -17.83 -12.71 -8.04
CA LYS A 446 -18.80 -11.83 -8.69
C LYS A 446 -18.81 -10.46 -8.00
N ILE A 447 -19.02 -9.42 -8.80
CA ILE A 447 -19.22 -8.06 -8.28
C ILE A 447 -20.68 -7.92 -7.83
N GLN A 448 -20.88 -7.54 -6.58
CA GLN A 448 -22.21 -7.27 -6.05
C GLN A 448 -22.59 -5.79 -6.25
N VAL A 449 -23.54 -5.54 -7.15
CA VAL A 449 -24.09 -4.21 -7.42
C VAL A 449 -25.28 -3.93 -6.49
N LYS A 450 -25.31 -2.75 -5.86
CA LYS A 450 -26.35 -2.28 -4.91
C LYS A 450 -27.13 -1.08 -5.44
#